data_AF-A0AAI8L9Q4-F1
#
_entry.id   AF-A0AAI8L9Q4-F1
#
_cell.length_a   1.000
_cell.length_b   1.000
_cell.length_c   1.000
_cell.angle_alpha   90.00
_cell.angle_beta   90.00
_cell.angle_gamma   90.00
#
_symmetry.space_group_name_H-M   'P 1'
#
loop_
_entity.id
_entity.type
_entity.pdbx_description
1 polymer ?
#
loop_
_entity_poly.entity_id
_entity_poly.type
_entity_poly.pdbx_seq_one_letter_code
_entity_poly.pdbx_strand_id
1 'polypeptide(L)'
;MHRSEVRSLIWEFKTENGPGEAYLHEDGTCLYMDVWEQDAIWLAIVFRRLAPTSLDLVFCDEDYTFDVRVRAGTTAAELTDLVNAAS
;
A
#
# COMPACT_ATOMS: atom_id res chain seq x y z
N MET A 1 -9.93 10.79 16.21
CA MET A 1 -9.24 9.71 16.95
C MET A 1 -7.89 9.57 16.28
N HIS A 2 -6.81 10.15 16.83
CA HIS A 2 -5.47 9.99 16.25
C HIS A 2 -5.01 8.57 16.56
N ARG A 3 -4.97 7.72 15.54
CA ARG A 3 -4.31 6.41 15.61
C ARG A 3 -2.81 6.71 15.78
N SER A 4 -2.18 6.12 16.79
CA SER A 4 -0.74 6.21 17.00
C SER A 4 -0.04 5.65 15.76
N GLU A 5 0.95 6.37 15.20
CA GLU A 5 1.81 5.88 14.10
C GLU A 5 2.78 4.79 14.59
N VAL A 6 2.26 3.72 15.19
CA VAL A 6 3.09 2.58 15.53
C VAL A 6 3.35 1.82 14.24
N ARG A 7 4.52 2.06 13.67
CA ARG A 7 5.02 1.39 12.47
C ARG A 7 5.61 0.04 12.89
N SER A 8 4.99 -1.06 12.46
CA SER A 8 5.47 -2.40 12.84
C SER A 8 6.69 -2.84 12.02
N LEU A 9 6.62 -2.61 10.72
CA LEU A 9 7.65 -2.97 9.76
C LEU A 9 7.77 -1.85 8.73
N ILE A 10 8.99 -1.37 8.54
CA ILE A 10 9.32 -0.28 7.61
C ILE A 10 10.22 -0.85 6.53
N TRP A 11 9.91 -0.53 5.27
CA TRP A 11 10.74 -0.80 4.11
C TRP A 11 11.17 0.52 3.50
N GLU A 12 12.47 0.72 3.41
CA GLU A 12 13.08 1.79 2.64
C GLU A 12 13.65 1.20 1.34
N PHE A 13 13.35 1.83 0.22
CA PHE A 13 13.85 1.38 -1.08
C PHE A 13 14.14 2.58 -2.00
N LYS A 14 14.81 2.30 -3.10
CA LYS A 14 15.09 3.28 -4.15
C LYS A 14 14.50 2.78 -5.46
N THR A 15 13.58 3.54 -6.03
CA THR A 15 13.00 3.33 -7.35
C THR A 15 13.74 4.17 -8.39
N GLU A 16 13.32 4.07 -9.65
CA GLU A 16 13.81 4.95 -10.71
C GLU A 16 13.39 6.42 -10.48
N ASN A 17 12.25 6.64 -9.79
CA ASN A 17 11.72 7.97 -9.52
C ASN A 17 12.31 8.60 -8.24
N GLY A 18 12.89 7.80 -7.33
CA GLY A 18 13.56 8.34 -6.15
C GLY A 18 13.60 7.37 -4.96
N PRO A 19 13.99 7.85 -3.78
CA PRO A 19 13.77 7.11 -2.54
C PRO A 19 12.26 6.95 -2.29
N GLY A 20 11.89 5.86 -1.63
CA GLY A 20 10.52 5.58 -1.21
C GLY A 20 10.50 4.81 0.11
N GLU A 21 9.43 5.00 0.86
CA GLU A 21 9.17 4.31 2.13
C GLU A 21 7.81 3.62 2.08
N ALA A 22 7.72 2.43 2.67
CA ALA A 22 6.45 1.79 2.96
C ALA A 22 6.45 1.25 4.38
N TYR A 23 5.32 1.29 5.07
CA TYR A 23 5.22 0.66 6.38
C TYR A 23 3.85 0.03 6.62
N LEU A 24 3.86 -1.07 7.37
CA LEU A 24 2.63 -1.65 7.90
C LEU A 24 2.24 -0.94 9.20
N HIS A 25 0.97 -0.57 9.30
CA HIS A 25 0.37 -0.22 10.57
C HIS A 25 0.50 -1.39 11.57
N GLU A 26 0.52 -1.11 12.87
CA GLU A 26 0.79 -2.11 13.93
C GLU A 26 -0.13 -3.33 13.89
N ASP A 27 -1.40 -3.16 13.52
CA ASP A 27 -2.36 -4.26 13.40
C ASP A 27 -2.19 -5.08 12.10
N GLY A 28 -1.23 -4.72 11.25
CA GLY A 28 -0.92 -5.39 9.99
C GLY A 28 -2.00 -5.27 8.92
N THR A 29 -2.98 -4.37 9.11
CA THR A 29 -4.15 -4.27 8.22
C THR A 29 -4.01 -3.24 7.12
N CYS A 30 -3.19 -2.21 7.34
CA CYS A 30 -2.97 -1.12 6.39
C CYS A 30 -1.50 -1.04 6.00
N LEU A 31 -1.24 -1.02 4.69
CA LEU A 31 0.05 -0.70 4.11
C LEU A 31 0.02 0.76 3.65
N TYR A 32 0.86 1.56 4.28
CA TYR A 32 1.10 2.94 3.89
C TYR A 32 2.34 3.01 2.99
N MET A 33 2.33 3.89 2.00
CA MET A 33 3.46 4.11 1.08
C MET A 33 3.67 5.61 0.85
N ASP A 34 4.84 6.10 1.22
CA ASP A 34 5.35 7.42 0.81
C ASP A 34 6.28 7.20 -0.39
N VAL A 35 5.66 7.21 -1.57
CA VAL A 35 6.31 6.93 -2.85
C VAL A 35 5.67 7.75 -3.95
N TRP A 36 6.37 7.87 -5.09
CA TRP A 36 5.77 8.41 -6.30
C TRP A 36 4.58 7.58 -6.75
N GLU A 37 3.52 8.23 -7.24
CA GLU A 37 2.27 7.59 -7.68
C GLU A 37 2.51 6.45 -8.69
N GLN A 38 3.49 6.62 -9.59
CA GLN A 38 3.85 5.62 -10.59
C GLN A 38 4.43 4.34 -9.95
N ASP A 39 5.08 4.47 -8.81
CA ASP A 39 5.68 3.35 -8.08
C ASP A 39 4.66 2.68 -7.15
N ALA A 40 3.68 3.43 -6.63
CA ALA A 40 2.69 2.95 -5.67
C ALA A 40 1.95 1.69 -6.16
N ILE A 41 1.44 1.71 -7.40
CA ILE A 41 0.70 0.57 -7.98
C ILE A 41 1.58 -0.67 -8.11
N TRP A 42 2.81 -0.49 -8.58
CA TRP A 42 3.74 -1.61 -8.77
C TRP A 42 4.17 -2.21 -7.42
N LEU A 43 4.55 -1.36 -6.45
CA LEU A 43 4.90 -1.78 -5.10
C LEU A 43 3.74 -2.49 -4.42
N ALA A 44 2.52 -1.98 -4.59
CA ALA A 44 1.33 -2.59 -4.03
C ALA A 44 1.16 -4.05 -4.45
N ILE A 45 1.41 -4.34 -5.74
CA ILE A 45 1.36 -5.70 -6.28
C ILE A 45 2.50 -6.55 -5.73
N VAL A 46 3.71 -6.01 -5.60
CA VAL A 46 4.85 -6.72 -5.04
C VAL A 46 4.55 -7.12 -3.59
N PHE A 47 4.11 -6.18 -2.75
CA PHE A 47 3.73 -6.46 -1.37
C PHE A 47 2.60 -7.48 -1.30
N ARG A 48 1.59 -7.37 -2.18
CA ARG A 48 0.50 -8.35 -2.20
C ARG A 48 0.98 -9.76 -2.51
N ARG A 49 1.98 -9.94 -3.37
CA ARG A 49 2.57 -11.25 -3.69
C ARG A 49 3.37 -11.85 -2.52
N LEU A 50 3.91 -11.00 -1.66
CA LEU A 50 4.63 -11.41 -0.45
C LEU A 50 3.68 -11.71 0.71
N ALA A 51 2.52 -11.06 0.75
CA ALA A 51 1.51 -11.27 1.78
C ALA A 51 0.77 -12.62 1.61
N PRO A 52 0.49 -13.34 2.72
CA PRO A 52 -0.36 -14.52 2.68
C PRO A 52 -1.69 -14.27 1.97
N THR A 53 -2.20 -15.25 1.23
CA THR A 53 -3.46 -15.09 0.49
C THR A 53 -4.67 -14.87 1.41
N SER A 54 -4.60 -15.33 2.66
CA SER A 54 -5.63 -15.15 3.69
C SER A 54 -5.65 -13.76 4.32
N LEU A 55 -4.66 -12.90 4.05
CA LEU A 55 -4.61 -11.54 4.56
C LEU A 55 -5.27 -10.60 3.56
N ASP A 56 -6.23 -9.81 4.03
CA ASP A 56 -6.75 -8.65 3.30
C ASP A 56 -5.74 -7.51 3.47
N LEU A 57 -5.12 -7.09 2.37
CA LEU A 57 -4.20 -5.96 2.37
C LEU A 57 -4.94 -4.72 1.86
N VAL A 58 -4.97 -3.67 2.69
CA VAL A 58 -5.61 -2.39 2.38
C VAL A 58 -4.52 -1.34 2.22
N PHE A 59 -4.56 -0.60 1.13
CA PHE A 59 -3.75 0.61 0.97
C PHE A 59 -4.51 1.78 1.53
N CYS A 60 -3.84 2.57 2.38
CA CYS A 60 -4.36 3.81 2.90
C CYS A 60 -3.39 4.94 2.57
N ASP A 61 -3.93 6.10 2.19
CA ASP A 61 -3.17 7.35 2.09
C ASP A 61 -2.91 7.95 3.49
N GLU A 62 -2.15 9.05 3.57
CA GLU A 62 -1.79 9.77 4.81
C GLU A 62 -2.99 10.11 5.68
N ASP A 63 -4.09 10.48 5.04
CA ASP A 63 -5.34 10.83 5.71
C ASP A 63 -6.25 9.63 5.99
N TYR A 64 -5.83 8.39 5.65
CA TYR A 64 -6.64 7.17 5.70
C TYR A 64 -7.99 7.31 4.96
N THR A 65 -8.01 8.13 3.92
CA THR A 65 -9.23 8.56 3.22
C THR A 65 -9.68 7.59 2.15
N PHE A 66 -8.79 6.74 1.63
CA PHE A 66 -9.10 5.74 0.62
C PHE A 66 -8.63 4.36 1.04
N ASP A 67 -9.56 3.42 1.18
CA ASP A 67 -9.31 2.02 1.51
C ASP A 67 -9.37 1.15 0.24
N VAL A 68 -8.26 1.04 -0.49
CA VAL A 68 -8.21 0.16 -1.66
C VAL A 68 -7.74 -1.24 -1.24
N ARG A 69 -8.68 -2.19 -1.25
CA ARG A 69 -8.38 -3.60 -0.95
C ARG A 69 -7.75 -4.30 -2.15
N VAL A 70 -6.55 -4.83 -1.97
CA VAL A 70 -5.83 -5.54 -3.04
C VAL A 70 -5.93 -7.04 -2.83
N ARG A 71 -6.71 -7.69 -3.70
CA ARG A 71 -6.93 -9.14 -3.63
C ARG A 71 -5.73 -9.89 -4.21
N ALA A 72 -5.60 -11.16 -3.83
CA ALA A 72 -4.61 -12.02 -4.48
C ALA A 72 -4.92 -12.10 -5.98
N GLY A 73 -3.90 -11.87 -6.81
CA GLY A 73 -4.05 -11.91 -8.27
C GLY A 73 -4.52 -10.60 -8.90
N THR A 74 -4.78 -9.53 -8.13
CA THR A 74 -5.07 -8.20 -8.68
C THR A 74 -3.93 -7.74 -9.59
N THR A 75 -4.29 -7.30 -10.79
CA THR A 75 -3.36 -6.76 -11.80
C THR A 75 -3.12 -5.26 -11.60
N ALA A 76 -2.09 -4.72 -12.26
CA ALA A 76 -1.79 -3.29 -12.20
C ALA A 76 -2.93 -2.43 -12.76
N ALA A 77 -3.51 -2.84 -13.89
CA ALA A 77 -4.62 -2.11 -14.48
C ALA A 77 -5.84 -2.07 -13.55
N GLU A 78 -6.23 -3.22 -12.99
CA GLU A 78 -7.35 -3.27 -12.04
C GLU A 78 -7.10 -2.42 -10.79
N LEU A 79 -5.85 -2.42 -10.28
CA LEU A 79 -5.52 -1.60 -9.12
C LEU A 79 -5.54 -0.11 -9.44
N THR A 80 -5.02 0.30 -10.60
CA THR A 80 -5.10 1.68 -11.08
C THR A 80 -6.55 2.14 -11.20
N ASP A 81 -7.45 1.31 -11.74
CA ASP A 81 -8.87 1.63 -11.83
C ASP A 81 -9.52 1.80 -10.46
N LEU A 82 -9.16 0.95 -9.49
CA LEU A 82 -9.66 1.04 -8.12
C LEU A 82 -9.19 2.29 -7.39
N VAL A 83 -7.92 2.66 -7.56
CA VAL A 83 -7.35 3.89 -6.98
C VAL A 83 -8.02 5.11 -7.59
N ASN A 84 -8.13 5.19 -8.92
CA ASN A 84 -8.79 6.30 -9.61
C ASN A 84 -10.27 6.46 -9.25
N ALA A 85 -10.95 5.36 -8.90
CA ALA A 85 -12.35 5.40 -8.46
C ALA A 85 -12.51 5.79 -6.99
N ALA A 86 -11.45 5.65 -6.19
CA ALA A 86 -11.43 6.04 -4.80
C ALA A 86 -11.14 7.54 -4.70
N SER A 87 -10.13 8.06 -5.40
CA SER A 87 -9.69 9.47 -5.44
C SER A 87 -10.75 10.49 -5.87
#